data_AF-A0A2L0EQQ4-F1
#
_entry.id   AF-A0A2L0EQQ4-F1
#
_cell.length_a   1.000
_cell.length_b   1.000
_cell.length_c   1.000
_cell.angle_alpha   90.00
_cell.angle_beta   90.00
_cell.angle_gamma   90.00
#
_symmetry.space_group_name_H-M   'P 1'
#
loop_
_entity.id
_entity.type
_entity.pdbx_description
1 polymer ?
#
loop_
_entity_poly.entity_id
_entity_poly.type
_entity_poly.pdbx_seq_one_letter_code
_entity_poly.pdbx_strand_id
1 'polypeptide(L)'
;MKQNQSQSSSRGFAAMDELQQRRIASMGGKAAHQKGTAHEFSSEEARAAGRKGGAAVSQNREHMAQIGRKGGAAVSQNRAHMAQIGRKGGEARGDGPSGAQDQNGRDDMQESRGESHEQHVPAGQQSH
;
A
#
# COMPACT_ATOMS: atom_id res chain seq x y z
N MET A 1 -38.98 -39.05 43.41
CA MET A 1 -37.99 -37.96 43.37
C MET A 1 -38.01 -37.36 41.97
N LYS A 2 -38.26 -36.05 41.83
CA LYS A 2 -38.36 -35.34 40.54
C LYS A 2 -36.96 -35.04 40.02
N GLN A 3 -36.62 -35.48 38.81
CA GLN A 3 -35.44 -35.02 38.07
C GLN A 3 -35.90 -34.14 36.91
N ASN A 4 -35.86 -32.83 37.13
CA ASN A 4 -36.06 -31.82 36.11
C ASN A 4 -34.71 -31.58 35.41
N GLN A 5 -34.39 -32.38 34.39
CA GLN A 5 -33.22 -32.13 33.55
C GLN A 5 -33.55 -30.93 32.66
N SER A 6 -33.03 -29.75 33.03
CA SER A 6 -33.07 -28.57 32.17
C SER A 6 -32.16 -28.81 30.97
N GLN A 7 -32.66 -29.49 29.95
CA GLN A 7 -32.10 -29.42 28.61
C GLN A 7 -32.27 -27.96 28.15
N SER A 8 -31.21 -27.17 28.29
CA SER A 8 -31.16 -25.84 27.69
C SER A 8 -31.22 -26.02 26.18
N SER A 9 -32.43 -26.03 25.62
CA SER A 9 -32.60 -26.00 24.18
C SER A 9 -31.83 -24.79 23.64
N SER A 10 -30.93 -25.00 22.69
CA SER A 10 -30.19 -23.95 22.02
C SER A 10 -31.16 -22.89 21.51
N ARG A 11 -31.28 -21.77 22.23
CA ARG A 11 -32.17 -20.66 21.93
C ARG A 11 -31.32 -19.41 21.71
N GLY A 12 -31.81 -18.52 20.87
CA GLY A 12 -31.19 -17.23 20.62
C GLY A 12 -30.36 -17.20 19.35
N PHE A 13 -29.70 -16.07 19.14
CA PHE A 13 -29.07 -15.69 17.88
C PHE A 13 -27.98 -16.67 17.40
N ALA A 14 -27.24 -17.26 18.33
CA ALA A 14 -26.17 -18.21 18.04
C ALA A 14 -26.69 -19.63 17.71
N ALA A 15 -27.95 -19.93 17.99
CA ALA A 15 -28.58 -21.21 17.69
C ALA A 15 -29.35 -21.21 16.35
N MET A 16 -29.39 -20.07 15.64
CA MET A 16 -30.04 -19.92 14.35
C MET A 16 -29.12 -20.36 13.19
N ASP A 17 -29.71 -20.68 12.04
CA ASP A 17 -28.96 -20.93 10.80
C ASP A 17 -28.09 -19.73 10.39
N GLU A 18 -26.91 -19.98 9.84
CA GLU A 18 -25.93 -18.94 9.49
C GLU A 18 -26.50 -17.86 8.54
N LEU A 19 -27.33 -18.27 7.58
CA LEU A 19 -27.98 -17.34 6.65
C LEU A 19 -28.94 -16.42 7.39
N GLN A 20 -29.69 -16.96 8.35
CA GLN A 20 -30.61 -16.18 9.16
C GLN A 20 -29.85 -15.24 10.11
N GLN A 21 -28.77 -15.72 10.72
CA GLN A 21 -27.90 -14.92 11.59
C GLN A 21 -27.29 -13.74 10.81
N ARG A 22 -26.74 -13.98 9.62
CA ARG A 22 -26.19 -12.93 8.74
C ARG A 22 -27.26 -11.92 8.34
N ARG A 23 -28.46 -12.40 7.97
CA ARG A 23 -29.57 -11.52 7.58
C ARG A 23 -29.98 -10.60 8.74
N ILE A 24 -30.15 -11.16 9.93
CA ILE A 24 -30.52 -10.39 11.12
C ILE A 24 -29.39 -9.43 11.53
N ALA A 25 -28.12 -9.84 11.49
CA ALA A 25 -26.99 -8.94 11.73
C ALA A 25 -26.97 -7.77 10.73
N SER A 26 -27.18 -8.07 9.44
CA SER A 26 -27.27 -7.04 8.39
C SER A 26 -28.41 -6.07 8.62
N MET A 27 -29.60 -6.57 9.01
CA MET A 27 -30.75 -5.75 9.36
C MET A 27 -30.50 -4.89 10.60
N GLY A 28 -29.85 -5.44 11.63
CA GLY A 28 -29.48 -4.71 12.84
C GLY A 28 -28.55 -3.53 12.55
N GLY A 29 -27.51 -3.75 11.73
CA GLY A 29 -26.60 -2.67 11.30
C GLY A 29 -27.31 -1.59 10.50
N LYS A 30 -28.16 -1.96 9.53
CA LYS A 30 -28.95 -1.00 8.74
C LYS A 30 -29.92 -0.20 9.62
N ALA A 31 -30.61 -0.87 10.55
CA ALA A 31 -31.53 -0.23 11.47
C ALA A 31 -30.80 0.74 12.41
N ALA A 32 -29.60 0.39 12.89
CA ALA A 32 -28.82 1.25 13.77
C ALA A 32 -28.38 2.55 13.07
N HIS A 33 -27.97 2.46 11.80
CA HIS A 33 -27.68 3.62 10.95
C HIS A 33 -28.95 4.45 10.67
N GLN A 34 -30.05 3.81 10.25
CA GLN A 34 -31.31 4.51 9.99
C GLN A 34 -31.87 5.24 11.22
N LYS A 35 -31.66 4.68 12.42
CA LYS A 35 -32.11 5.27 13.69
C LYS A 35 -31.13 6.30 14.28
N GLY A 36 -29.98 6.55 13.63
CA GLY A 36 -28.95 7.47 14.15
C GLY A 36 -28.29 7.01 15.45
N THR A 37 -28.45 5.73 15.82
CA THR A 37 -27.80 5.14 17.01
C THR A 37 -26.39 4.63 16.71
N ALA A 38 -26.07 4.45 15.43
CA ALA A 38 -24.72 4.12 14.99
C ALA A 38 -23.86 5.38 14.90
N HIS A 39 -22.56 5.23 15.14
CA HIS A 39 -21.59 6.28 14.87
C HIS A 39 -21.51 6.55 13.37
N GLU A 40 -21.76 7.79 12.96
CA GLU A 40 -21.59 8.23 11.58
C GLU A 40 -20.18 8.79 11.42
N PHE A 41 -19.36 8.08 10.64
CA PHE A 41 -18.04 8.59 10.30
C PHE A 41 -18.17 9.75 9.33
N SER A 42 -17.67 10.91 9.73
CA SER A 42 -17.44 11.99 8.77
C SER A 42 -16.35 11.59 7.78
N SER A 43 -16.35 12.18 6.58
CA SER A 43 -15.29 11.98 5.59
C SER A 43 -13.89 12.30 6.15
N GLU A 44 -13.81 13.29 7.04
CA GLU A 44 -12.57 13.65 7.72
C GLU A 44 -12.11 12.58 8.70
N GLU A 45 -13.04 12.01 9.48
CA GLU A 45 -12.75 10.95 10.44
C GLU A 45 -12.32 9.67 9.73
N ALA A 46 -13.01 9.29 8.65
CA ALA A 46 -12.62 8.16 7.80
C ALA A 46 -11.20 8.36 7.24
N ARG A 47 -10.86 9.58 6.82
CA ARG A 47 -9.52 9.93 6.35
C ARG A 47 -8.48 9.87 7.47
N ALA A 48 -8.80 10.35 8.66
CA ALA A 48 -7.91 10.30 9.82
C ALA A 48 -7.64 8.84 10.25
N ALA A 49 -8.68 8.01 10.31
CA ALA A 49 -8.58 6.58 10.58
C ALA A 49 -7.73 5.86 9.51
N GLY A 50 -7.98 6.16 8.23
CA GLY A 50 -7.20 5.62 7.11
C GLY A 50 -5.71 6.01 7.20
N ARG A 51 -5.41 7.28 7.51
CA ARG A 51 -4.02 7.74 7.75
C ARG A 51 -3.38 6.99 8.91
N LYS A 52 -4.07 6.85 10.04
CA LYS A 52 -3.56 6.15 11.23
C LYS A 52 -3.29 4.67 10.94
N GLY A 53 -4.23 3.99 10.29
CA GLY A 53 -4.06 2.59 9.88
C GLY A 53 -2.92 2.41 8.88
N GLY A 54 -2.85 3.29 7.86
CA GLY A 54 -1.76 3.29 6.89
C GLY A 54 -0.39 3.50 7.54
N ALA A 55 -0.28 4.45 8.48
CA ALA A 55 0.95 4.72 9.22
C ALA A 55 1.38 3.55 10.13
N ALA A 56 0.42 2.83 10.71
CA ALA A 56 0.70 1.65 11.52
C ALA A 56 1.21 0.48 10.66
N VAL A 57 0.58 0.24 9.50
CA VAL A 57 0.95 -0.86 8.60
C VAL A 57 2.26 -0.58 7.85
N SER A 58 2.59 0.70 7.58
CA SER A 58 3.76 1.08 6.79
C SER A 58 5.10 1.06 7.56
N GLN A 59 5.09 0.82 8.87
CA GLN A 59 6.31 0.80 9.70
C GLN A 59 7.33 -0.25 9.23
N ASN A 60 6.85 -1.41 8.76
CA ASN A 60 7.73 -2.46 8.24
C ASN A 60 7.82 -2.42 6.71
N ARG A 61 8.73 -1.60 6.21
CA ARG A 61 8.96 -1.42 4.77
C ARG A 61 9.35 -2.72 4.06
N GLU A 62 10.17 -3.56 4.67
CA GLU A 62 10.62 -4.82 4.07
C GLU A 62 9.46 -5.82 3.88
N HIS A 63 8.62 -5.96 4.91
CA HIS A 63 7.43 -6.78 4.86
C HIS A 63 6.42 -6.26 3.83
N MET A 64 6.20 -4.94 3.77
CA MET A 64 5.34 -4.32 2.76
C MET A 64 5.88 -4.55 1.34
N ALA A 65 7.18 -4.43 1.13
CA ALA A 65 7.82 -4.72 -0.16
C ALA A 65 7.66 -6.20 -0.54
N GLN A 66 7.72 -7.12 0.43
CA GLN A 66 7.47 -8.55 0.18
C GLN A 66 6.01 -8.82 -0.21
N ILE A 67 5.04 -8.22 0.50
CA ILE A 67 3.61 -8.33 0.15
C ILE A 67 3.35 -7.74 -1.24
N GLY A 68 3.89 -6.56 -1.53
CA GLY A 68 3.75 -5.91 -2.84
C GLY A 68 4.34 -6.74 -3.96
N ARG A 69 5.53 -7.34 -3.76
CA ARG A 69 6.14 -8.27 -4.73
C ARG A 69 5.27 -9.51 -4.98
N LYS A 70 4.72 -10.13 -3.92
CA LYS A 70 3.82 -11.29 -4.04
C LYS A 70 2.53 -10.94 -4.79
N GLY A 71 1.90 -9.81 -4.44
CA GLY A 71 0.72 -9.32 -5.14
C GLY A 71 1.00 -9.00 -6.61
N GLY A 72 2.12 -8.34 -6.89
CA GLY A 72 2.57 -8.05 -8.25
C GLY A 72 2.82 -9.32 -9.06
N ALA A 73 3.49 -10.32 -8.50
CA ALA A 73 3.75 -11.59 -9.17
C ALA A 73 2.45 -12.35 -9.50
N ALA A 74 1.48 -12.38 -8.58
CA ALA A 74 0.18 -13.01 -8.79
C ALA A 74 -0.61 -12.35 -9.93
N VAL A 75 -0.48 -11.02 -10.06
CA VAL A 75 -1.23 -10.22 -11.03
C VAL A 75 -0.49 -10.12 -12.38
N SER A 76 0.84 -10.23 -12.41
CA SER A 76 1.67 -10.01 -13.62
C SER A 76 1.60 -11.07 -14.71
N GLN A 77 0.82 -12.14 -14.53
CA GLN A 77 0.75 -13.25 -15.50
C GLN A 77 0.29 -12.80 -16.91
N ASN A 78 -0.32 -11.62 -17.05
CA ASN A 78 -0.62 -11.00 -18.33
C ASN A 78 -0.03 -9.58 -18.45
N ARG A 79 1.19 -9.48 -18.99
CA ARG A 79 1.91 -8.20 -19.19
C ARG A 79 1.15 -7.20 -20.08
N ALA A 80 0.48 -7.68 -21.12
CA ALA A 80 -0.27 -6.81 -22.05
C ALA A 80 -1.48 -6.17 -21.36
N HIS A 81 -2.22 -6.97 -20.58
CA HIS A 81 -3.34 -6.48 -19.79
C HIS A 81 -2.89 -5.51 -18.69
N MET A 82 -1.77 -5.79 -18.03
CA MET A 82 -1.20 -4.91 -17.01
C MET A 82 -0.75 -3.56 -17.58
N ALA A 83 -0.13 -3.55 -18.77
CA ALA A 83 0.24 -2.31 -19.44
C ALA A 83 -0.99 -1.46 -19.80
N GLN A 84 -2.10 -2.08 -20.19
CA GLN A 84 -3.36 -1.39 -20.45
C GLN A 84 -3.96 -0.78 -19.16
N ILE A 85 -3.99 -1.54 -18.05
CA ILE A 85 -4.47 -1.04 -16.76
C ILE A 85 -3.58 0.11 -16.24
N GLY A 86 -2.25 -0.04 -16.35
CA GLY A 86 -1.29 0.98 -15.95
C GLY A 86 -1.46 2.29 -16.74
N ARG A 87 -1.61 2.20 -18.07
CA ARG A 87 -1.90 3.36 -18.92
C ARG A 87 -3.20 4.05 -18.51
N LYS A 88 -4.29 3.29 -18.38
CA LYS A 88 -5.60 3.82 -17.93
C LYS A 88 -5.54 4.46 -16.54
N GLY A 89 -4.76 3.88 -15.63
CA GLY A 89 -4.56 4.42 -14.27
C GLY A 89 -3.72 5.70 -14.25
N GLY A 90 -2.77 5.86 -15.19
CA GLY A 90 -2.00 7.09 -15.39
C GLY A 90 -2.83 8.21 -16.00
N GLU A 91 -3.66 7.89 -16.99
CA GLU A 91 -4.61 8.83 -17.62
C GLU A 91 -5.60 9.40 -16.60
N ALA A 92 -6.13 8.57 -15.69
CA ALA A 92 -7.04 9.02 -14.64
C ALA A 92 -6.40 9.96 -13.58
N ARG A 93 -5.06 10.08 -13.57
CA ARG A 93 -4.30 10.95 -12.65
C ARG A 93 -3.65 12.13 -13.39
N GLY A 94 -3.79 12.20 -14.71
CA GLY A 94 -3.05 13.10 -15.59
C GLY A 94 -3.88 14.30 -16.05
N ASP A 95 -4.29 15.15 -15.12
CA ASP A 95 -4.59 16.56 -15.40
C ASP A 95 -3.63 17.41 -14.55
N GLY A 96 -2.36 17.36 -14.94
CA GLY A 96 -1.26 18.12 -14.35
C GLY A 96 -0.10 18.10 -15.34
N PRO A 97 0.47 19.25 -15.73
CA PRO A 97 1.40 19.33 -16.85
C PRO A 97 2.67 18.55 -16.51
N SER A 98 2.89 17.45 -17.22
CA SER A 98 4.10 16.65 -17.12
C SER A 98 5.29 17.47 -17.59
N GLY A 99 6.24 17.60 -16.67
CA GLY A 99 7.47 18.37 -16.82
C GLY A 99 8.27 18.03 -18.06
N ALA A 100 9.00 19.06 -18.48
CA ALA A 100 9.91 19.13 -19.59
C ALA A 100 10.73 17.85 -19.81
N GLN A 101 10.80 17.47 -21.07
CA GLN A 101 11.81 16.62 -21.64
C GLN A 101 13.16 17.35 -21.50
N ASP A 102 13.91 17.07 -20.43
CA ASP A 102 15.30 17.48 -20.33
C ASP A 102 16.16 16.46 -21.08
N GLN A 103 16.32 16.71 -22.38
CA GLN A 103 17.34 16.10 -23.20
C GLN A 103 18.62 16.91 -23.02
N ASN A 104 19.48 16.52 -22.07
CA ASN A 104 20.81 17.10 -21.93
C ASN A 104 21.89 16.01 -21.78
N GLY A 105 22.81 16.00 -22.75
CA GLY A 105 24.21 15.66 -22.54
C GLY A 105 24.66 14.23 -22.80
N ARG A 106 24.66 13.78 -24.06
CA ARG A 106 25.59 12.73 -24.51
C ARG A 106 26.23 13.15 -25.83
N ASP A 107 27.16 14.08 -25.75
CA ASP A 107 28.16 14.32 -26.77
C ASP A 107 29.52 14.45 -26.06
N ASP A 108 30.55 13.88 -26.69
CA ASP A 108 31.98 14.01 -26.40
C ASP A 108 32.58 13.25 -25.20
N MET A 109 33.16 12.08 -25.50
CA MET A 109 34.61 11.89 -25.40
C MET A 109 35.00 10.50 -25.92
N GLN A 110 35.45 10.48 -27.17
CA GLN A 110 36.22 9.39 -27.75
C GLN A 110 37.49 10.02 -28.33
N GLU A 111 38.55 10.12 -27.53
CA GLU A 111 39.89 10.36 -28.09
C GLU A 111 40.96 9.65 -27.27
N SER A 112 41.73 8.86 -28.00
CA SER A 112 42.89 8.10 -27.56
C SER A 112 44.14 8.96 -27.73
N ARG A 113 45.15 8.69 -26.88
CA ARG A 113 46.53 9.23 -26.89
C ARG A 113 46.62 10.58 -26.15
N GLY A 114 47.44 10.78 -25.14
CA GLY A 114 48.71 10.15 -24.80
C GLY A 114 49.75 11.26 -24.87
N GLU A 115 50.05 11.93 -23.76
CA GLU A 115 51.18 12.84 -23.65
C GLU A 115 51.54 13.07 -22.17
N SER A 116 52.79 12.75 -21.88
CA SER A 116 53.52 12.87 -20.62
C SER A 116 53.60 14.31 -20.12
N HIS A 117 53.43 14.52 -18.81
CA HIS A 117 54.00 15.69 -18.17
C HIS A 117 54.61 15.35 -16.81
N GLU A 118 55.76 15.97 -16.59
CA GLU A 118 56.87 15.53 -15.77
C GLU A 118 56.67 15.68 -14.26
N GLN A 119 57.51 14.91 -13.59
CA GLN A 119 57.77 14.84 -12.17
C GLN A 119 57.98 16.22 -11.53
N HIS A 120 57.29 16.51 -10.44
CA HIS A 120 57.76 17.44 -9.41
C HIS A 120 57.46 16.85 -8.03
N VAL A 121 58.50 16.30 -7.40
CA VAL A 121 58.58 16.10 -5.95
C VAL A 121 59.93 16.65 -5.51
N PRO A 122 59.98 17.82 -4.85
CA PRO A 122 61.10 18.16 -4.01
C PRO A 122 60.83 17.70 -2.58
N ALA A 123 61.76 16.90 -2.09
CA ALA A 123 61.78 16.21 -0.82
C ALA A 123 61.70 17.17 0.39
N GLY A 124 60.94 16.76 1.40
CA GLY A 124 61.17 17.21 2.77
C GLY A 124 62.50 16.66 3.27
N GLN A 125 63.40 17.54 3.67
CA GLN A 125 64.56 17.22 4.51
C GLN A 125 64.52 18.06 5.78
N GLN A 126 65.08 17.45 6.82
CA GLN A 126 64.85 17.69 8.23
C GLN A 126 65.78 18.77 8.83
N SER A 127 65.37 19.28 10.00
CA SER A 127 66.18 19.59 11.19
C SER A 127 67.30 20.64 11.14
N HIS A 128 67.12 21.70 11.94
CA HIS A 128 67.84 21.88 13.22
C HIS A 128 67.06 22.81 14.16
#